data_AF-A0A2V2ZMN0-F1
#
_entry.id   AF-A0A2V2ZMN0-F1
#
_cell.length_a   1.000
_cell.length_b   1.000
_cell.length_c   1.000
_cell.angle_alpha   90.00
_cell.angle_beta   90.00
_cell.angle_gamma   90.00
#
_symmetry.space_group_name_H-M   'P 1'
#
loop_
_entity.id
_entity.type
_entity.pdbx_description
1 polymer ?
#
loop_
_entity_poly.entity_id
_entity_poly.type
_entity_poly.pdbx_seq_one_letter_code
_entity_poly.pdbx_strand_id
1 'polypeptide(L)'
;MKDIIHTIKNIDWESLTETMHQNGYAIIDNLLSENECEKLKSDYDHSAFYRKTVVMARHRFGLGEYKYFNYPLPEIIQTIRKTIYPYLAPVANAWFKALQIDTQFPSDHQEFLDQCHLNGQQKATALILKYGKGGFNTLHQDLYGDIYFPIQIVLMLSEPGKDFTGGEFVLTQQIPRAQSKAIVLQPKKGDVLIFTTQFKPEKGTKGYYRVNMKHGVSEVKEGNRYALGIIFHDATA
;
A
#
# COMPACT_ATOMS: atom_id res chain seq x y z
N MET A 1 -12.53 -14.51 9.38
CA MET A 1 -12.72 -14.31 7.91
C MET A 1 -14.09 -13.76 7.52
N LYS A 2 -15.23 -14.36 7.89
CA LYS A 2 -16.56 -13.76 7.59
C LYS A 2 -16.70 -12.34 8.17
N ASP A 3 -16.11 -12.14 9.34
CA ASP A 3 -16.11 -10.87 10.06
C ASP A 3 -15.37 -9.76 9.29
N ILE A 4 -14.09 -9.96 8.93
CA ILE A 4 -13.33 -8.97 8.16
C ILE A 4 -13.97 -8.63 6.80
N ILE A 5 -14.55 -9.61 6.09
CA ILE A 5 -15.28 -9.34 4.84
C ILE A 5 -16.49 -8.45 5.10
N HIS A 6 -17.23 -8.71 6.18
CA HIS A 6 -18.38 -7.90 6.57
C HIS A 6 -17.95 -6.47 6.92
N THR A 7 -16.88 -6.31 7.71
CA THR A 7 -16.29 -5.01 8.04
C THR A 7 -15.93 -4.24 6.77
N ILE A 8 -15.20 -4.86 5.83
CA ILE A 8 -14.80 -4.22 4.57
C ILE A 8 -16.03 -3.77 3.76
N LYS A 9 -17.08 -4.58 3.71
CA LYS A 9 -18.31 -4.26 2.96
C LYS A 9 -19.12 -3.11 3.57
N ASN A 10 -19.00 -2.88 4.89
CA ASN A 10 -19.73 -1.82 5.59
C ASN A 10 -18.96 -0.49 5.66
N ILE A 11 -17.75 -0.43 5.10
CA ILE A 11 -17.03 0.85 4.96
C ILE A 11 -17.83 1.77 4.05
N ASP A 12 -17.87 3.06 4.38
CA ASP A 12 -18.38 4.11 3.51
C ASP A 12 -17.43 4.33 2.32
N TRP A 13 -17.55 3.47 1.32
CA TRP A 13 -16.72 3.49 0.12
C TRP A 13 -16.94 4.72 -0.74
N GLU A 14 -18.11 5.36 -0.65
CA GLU A 14 -18.39 6.61 -1.36
C GLU A 14 -17.52 7.74 -0.79
N SER A 15 -17.56 7.94 0.53
CA SER A 15 -16.72 8.91 1.22
C SER A 15 -15.22 8.62 1.06
N LEU A 16 -14.84 7.34 1.14
CA LEU A 16 -13.45 6.92 0.92
C LEU A 16 -12.99 7.22 -0.51
N THR A 17 -13.84 6.98 -1.51
CA THR A 17 -13.57 7.28 -2.92
C THR A 17 -13.33 8.77 -3.13
N GLU A 18 -14.18 9.63 -2.56
CA GLU A 18 -14.00 11.08 -2.63
C GLU A 18 -12.70 11.52 -1.93
N THR A 19 -12.40 10.92 -0.77
CA THR A 19 -11.14 11.17 -0.06
C THR A 19 -9.93 10.80 -0.91
N MET A 20 -9.98 9.66 -1.62
CA MET A 20 -8.95 9.24 -2.56
C MET A 20 -8.81 10.24 -3.71
N HIS A 21 -9.90 10.69 -4.33
CA HIS A 21 -9.86 11.71 -5.39
C HIS A 21 -9.23 13.02 -4.92
N GLN A 22 -9.55 13.46 -3.71
CA GLN A 22 -9.05 14.72 -3.15
C GLN A 22 -7.57 14.61 -2.78
N ASN A 23 -7.19 13.57 -2.05
CA ASN A 23 -5.91 13.51 -1.34
C ASN A 23 -4.89 12.56 -1.98
N GLY A 24 -5.35 11.59 -2.77
CA GLY A 24 -4.54 10.47 -3.25
C GLY A 24 -4.24 9.42 -2.17
N TYR A 25 -4.86 9.55 -0.99
CA TYR A 25 -4.79 8.59 0.10
C TYR A 25 -6.06 8.65 0.96
N ALA A 26 -6.35 7.57 1.68
CA ALA A 26 -7.44 7.47 2.66
C ALA A 26 -7.08 6.46 3.76
N ILE A 27 -7.69 6.58 4.94
CA ILE A 27 -7.47 5.66 6.06
C ILE A 27 -8.77 4.91 6.36
N ILE A 28 -8.66 3.59 6.58
CA ILE A 28 -9.69 2.76 7.17
C ILE A 28 -9.22 2.43 8.59
N ASP A 29 -9.98 2.88 9.58
CA ASP A 29 -9.65 2.67 10.97
C ASP A 29 -9.98 1.23 11.40
N ASN A 30 -9.10 0.64 12.20
CA ASN A 30 -9.34 -0.57 12.98
C ASN A 30 -9.87 -1.77 12.16
N LEU A 31 -9.33 -1.98 10.96
CA LEU A 31 -9.73 -3.11 10.10
C LEU A 31 -9.27 -4.45 10.67
N LEU A 32 -8.09 -4.48 11.30
CA LEU A 32 -7.57 -5.66 11.99
C LEU A 32 -7.65 -5.47 13.51
N SER A 33 -8.04 -6.55 14.18
CA SER A 33 -7.94 -6.62 15.64
C SER A 33 -6.48 -6.71 16.10
N GLU A 34 -6.24 -6.37 17.37
CA GLU A 34 -4.90 -6.45 17.95
C GLU A 34 -4.29 -7.86 17.85
N ASN A 35 -5.12 -8.89 18.03
CA ASN A 35 -4.71 -10.29 17.94
C ASN A 35 -4.32 -10.70 16.51
N GLU A 36 -5.03 -10.21 15.49
CA GLU A 36 -4.68 -10.46 14.10
C GLU A 36 -3.36 -9.77 13.72
N CYS A 37 -3.14 -8.54 14.19
CA CYS A 37 -1.87 -7.83 14.03
C CYS A 37 -0.70 -8.60 14.66
N GLU A 38 -0.85 -9.08 15.90
CA GLU A 38 0.22 -9.82 16.58
C GLU A 38 0.50 -11.17 15.93
N LYS A 39 -0.53 -11.88 15.44
CA LYS A 39 -0.35 -13.13 14.70
C LYS A 39 0.47 -12.90 13.42
N LEU A 40 0.15 -11.86 12.65
CA LEU A 40 0.92 -11.51 11.46
C LEU A 40 2.37 -11.12 11.79
N LYS A 41 2.60 -10.46 12.94
CA LYS A 41 3.95 -10.12 13.41
C LYS A 41 4.74 -11.35 13.86
N SER A 42 4.12 -12.29 14.57
CA SER A 42 4.80 -13.51 15.02
C SER A 42 5.26 -14.38 13.85
N ASP A 43 4.60 -14.26 12.71
CA ASP A 43 4.97 -14.96 11.48
C ASP A 43 6.16 -14.31 10.75
N TYR A 44 6.70 -13.19 11.22
CA TYR A 44 7.81 -12.47 10.58
C TYR A 44 9.08 -13.34 10.42
N ASP A 45 9.40 -14.16 11.42
CA ASP A 45 10.63 -14.98 11.42
C ASP A 45 10.43 -16.38 10.81
N HIS A 46 9.20 -16.72 10.41
CA HIS A 46 8.87 -17.97 9.75
C HIS A 46 9.22 -17.91 8.26
N SER A 47 10.48 -18.24 7.93
CA SER A 47 11.05 -18.12 6.57
C SER A 47 10.24 -18.81 5.46
N ALA A 48 9.51 -19.88 5.78
CA ALA A 48 8.70 -20.64 4.83
C ALA A 48 7.57 -19.80 4.17
N PHE A 49 7.11 -18.72 4.81
CA PHE A 49 6.10 -17.83 4.24
C PHE A 49 6.66 -16.89 3.18
N TYR A 50 7.98 -16.73 3.08
CA TYR A 50 8.59 -15.67 2.29
C TYR A 50 9.38 -16.23 1.12
N ARG A 51 9.16 -15.63 -0.05
CA ARG A 51 9.95 -15.96 -1.26
C ARG A 51 11.25 -15.17 -1.35
N LYS A 52 11.34 -14.02 -0.67
CA LYS A 52 12.46 -13.10 -0.78
C LYS A 52 12.52 -12.16 0.42
N THR A 53 13.71 -11.99 0.97
CA THR A 53 14.03 -10.97 1.97
C THR A 53 14.91 -9.90 1.35
N VAL A 54 14.60 -8.63 1.61
CA VAL A 54 15.36 -7.48 1.12
C VAL A 54 15.84 -6.65 2.31
N VAL A 55 17.16 -6.56 2.43
CA VAL A 55 17.83 -5.66 3.37
C VAL A 55 18.00 -4.30 2.68
N MET A 56 17.19 -3.32 3.09
CA MET A 56 17.02 -2.05 2.36
C MET A 56 18.33 -1.26 2.21
N ALA A 57 19.20 -1.34 3.21
CA ALA A 57 20.49 -0.64 3.22
C ALA A 57 21.38 -1.01 2.02
N ARG A 58 21.29 -2.26 1.54
CA ARG A 58 22.06 -2.73 0.36
C ARG A 58 21.63 -2.06 -0.94
N HIS A 59 20.41 -1.54 -0.99
CA HIS A 59 19.80 -0.96 -2.17
C HIS A 59 19.62 0.56 -2.08
N ARG A 60 20.10 1.19 -0.99
CA ARG A 60 19.94 2.63 -0.70
C ARG A 60 18.48 3.10 -0.64
N PHE A 61 17.55 2.18 -0.33
CA PHE A 61 16.12 2.50 -0.15
C PHE A 61 15.80 3.00 1.27
N GLY A 62 16.77 2.91 2.18
CA GLY A 62 16.63 3.29 3.58
C GLY A 62 17.32 2.29 4.49
N LEU A 63 16.91 2.27 5.75
CA LEU A 63 17.43 1.37 6.78
C LEU A 63 16.28 0.54 7.34
N GLY A 64 16.34 -0.78 7.16
CA GLY A 64 15.27 -1.70 7.53
C GLY A 64 15.29 -2.96 6.68
N GLU A 65 14.25 -3.77 6.84
CA GLU A 65 14.06 -5.01 6.07
C GLU A 65 12.60 -5.16 5.65
N TYR A 66 12.38 -5.70 4.46
CA TYR A 66 11.07 -6.21 4.07
C TYR A 66 11.17 -7.61 3.45
N LYS A 67 10.11 -8.41 3.62
CA LYS A 67 10.01 -9.78 3.12
C LYS A 67 8.76 -9.92 2.26
N TYR A 68 8.92 -10.38 1.03
CA TYR A 68 7.81 -10.70 0.14
C TYR A 68 7.24 -12.07 0.51
N PHE A 69 5.92 -12.15 0.69
CA PHE A 69 5.22 -13.42 0.87
C PHE A 69 5.32 -14.26 -0.41
N ASN A 70 5.30 -15.58 -0.23
CA ASN A 70 5.13 -16.53 -1.31
C ASN A 70 3.65 -16.91 -1.46
N TYR A 71 3.28 -17.50 -2.59
CA TYR A 71 2.00 -18.18 -2.71
C TYR A 71 2.06 -19.58 -2.06
N PRO A 72 0.95 -20.07 -1.46
CA PRO A 72 -0.29 -19.32 -1.17
C PRO A 72 -0.06 -18.25 -0.09
N LEU A 73 -0.75 -17.11 -0.23
CA LEU A 73 -0.71 -16.04 0.78
C LEU A 73 -1.42 -16.49 2.07
N PRO A 74 -1.03 -15.97 3.25
CA PRO A 74 -1.84 -16.10 4.46
C PRO A 74 -3.30 -15.67 4.19
N GLU A 75 -4.26 -16.46 4.67
CA GLU A 75 -5.69 -16.34 4.30
C GLU A 75 -6.23 -14.92 4.52
N ILE A 76 -5.81 -14.27 5.60
CA ILE A 76 -6.20 -12.88 5.92
C ILE A 76 -5.71 -11.88 4.88
N ILE A 77 -4.47 -12.02 4.41
CA ILE A 77 -3.87 -11.16 3.38
C ILE A 77 -4.59 -11.36 2.05
N GLN A 78 -4.81 -12.62 1.66
CA GLN A 78 -5.54 -12.97 0.44
C GLN A 78 -6.96 -12.38 0.46
N THR A 79 -7.64 -12.49 1.60
CA THR A 79 -9.02 -12.01 1.74
C THR A 79 -9.10 -10.49 1.67
N ILE A 80 -8.21 -9.76 2.35
CA ILE A 80 -8.18 -8.29 2.27
C ILE A 80 -7.90 -7.86 0.82
N ARG A 81 -6.86 -8.44 0.20
CA ARG A 81 -6.44 -8.13 -1.18
C ARG A 81 -7.60 -8.33 -2.16
N LYS A 82 -8.30 -9.47 -2.09
CA LYS A 82 -9.44 -9.77 -2.96
C LYS A 82 -10.66 -8.90 -2.68
N THR A 83 -10.94 -8.59 -1.42
CA THR A 83 -12.20 -7.93 -1.01
C THR A 83 -12.14 -6.41 -1.19
N ILE A 84 -10.96 -5.78 -1.02
CA ILE A 84 -10.79 -4.34 -1.19
C ILE A 84 -10.67 -3.95 -2.67
N TYR A 85 -10.02 -4.78 -3.49
CA TYR A 85 -9.74 -4.46 -4.89
C TYR A 85 -10.94 -3.94 -5.70
N PRO A 86 -12.15 -4.57 -5.64
CA PRO A 86 -13.30 -4.13 -6.43
C PRO A 86 -13.76 -2.70 -6.12
N TYR A 87 -13.47 -2.18 -4.92
CA TYR A 87 -13.78 -0.81 -4.56
C TYR A 87 -12.73 0.19 -5.05
N LEU A 88 -11.48 -0.25 -5.23
CA LEU A 88 -10.38 0.58 -5.70
C LEU A 88 -10.26 0.63 -7.23
N ALA A 89 -10.68 -0.42 -7.93
CA ALA A 89 -10.62 -0.48 -9.39
C ALA A 89 -11.42 0.67 -10.07
N PRO A 90 -12.64 1.04 -9.62
CA PRO A 90 -13.34 2.21 -10.14
C PRO A 90 -12.58 3.52 -9.93
N VAL A 91 -11.91 3.70 -8.79
CA VAL A 91 -11.10 4.89 -8.50
C VAL A 91 -9.93 4.98 -9.47
N ALA A 92 -9.19 3.88 -9.64
CA ALA A 92 -8.08 3.78 -10.59
C ALA A 92 -8.53 4.06 -12.03
N ASN A 93 -9.63 3.45 -12.46
CA ASN A 93 -10.21 3.66 -13.80
C ASN A 93 -10.67 5.11 -14.02
N ALA A 94 -11.29 5.74 -13.02
CA ALA A 94 -11.69 7.14 -13.08
C ALA A 94 -10.46 8.05 -13.21
N TRP A 95 -9.38 7.77 -12.48
CA TRP A 95 -8.14 8.54 -12.57
C TRP A 95 -7.48 8.40 -13.95
N PHE A 96 -7.40 7.18 -14.47
CA PHE A 96 -6.78 6.91 -15.76
C PHE A 96 -7.58 7.54 -16.89
N LYS A 97 -8.91 7.45 -16.84
CA LYS A 97 -9.80 8.15 -17.78
C LYS A 97 -9.61 9.66 -17.74
N ALA A 98 -9.58 10.27 -16.55
CA ALA A 98 -9.39 11.71 -16.39
C ALA A 98 -8.04 12.19 -16.98
N LEU A 99 -7.03 11.34 -16.92
CA LEU A 99 -5.67 11.59 -17.42
C LEU A 99 -5.43 11.06 -18.84
N GLN A 100 -6.47 10.56 -19.52
CA GLN A 100 -6.39 10.00 -20.87
C GLN A 100 -5.34 8.89 -21.01
N ILE A 101 -5.23 8.04 -19.99
CA ILE A 101 -4.35 6.86 -19.98
C ILE A 101 -5.17 5.67 -20.49
N ASP A 102 -4.70 5.03 -21.56
CA ASP A 102 -5.38 3.91 -22.21
C ASP A 102 -5.09 2.59 -21.49
N THR A 103 -5.60 2.47 -20.26
CA THR A 103 -5.55 1.24 -19.47
C THR A 103 -6.80 1.17 -18.61
N GLN A 104 -7.40 -0.01 -18.56
CA GLN A 104 -8.58 -0.29 -17.75
C GLN A 104 -8.30 -1.50 -16.86
N PHE A 105 -8.71 -1.38 -15.60
CA PHE A 105 -8.61 -2.43 -14.61
C PHE A 105 -9.94 -3.17 -14.50
N PRO A 106 -9.96 -4.52 -14.56
CA PRO A 106 -11.19 -5.28 -14.44
C PRO A 106 -11.77 -5.13 -13.03
N SER A 107 -13.07 -5.37 -12.87
CA SER A 107 -13.75 -5.26 -11.58
C SER A 107 -13.42 -6.41 -10.62
N ASP A 108 -13.05 -7.57 -11.16
CA ASP A 108 -12.63 -8.73 -10.36
C ASP A 108 -11.11 -8.79 -10.22
N HIS A 109 -10.65 -9.14 -9.02
CA HIS A 109 -9.22 -9.18 -8.71
C HIS A 109 -8.52 -10.36 -9.39
N GLN A 110 -9.19 -11.52 -9.50
CA GLN A 110 -8.60 -12.69 -10.14
C GLN A 110 -8.38 -12.43 -11.63
N GLU A 111 -9.33 -11.79 -12.30
CA GLU A 111 -9.16 -11.39 -13.71
C GLU A 111 -7.93 -10.49 -13.91
N PHE A 112 -7.68 -9.56 -12.99
CA PHE A 112 -6.48 -8.71 -13.04
C PHE A 112 -5.18 -9.50 -12.80
N LEU A 113 -5.20 -10.48 -11.88
CA LEU A 113 -4.05 -11.37 -11.68
C LEU A 113 -3.80 -12.26 -12.91
N ASP A 114 -4.85 -12.75 -13.56
CA ASP A 114 -4.72 -13.54 -14.79
C ASP A 114 -4.06 -12.71 -15.90
N GLN A 115 -4.41 -11.42 -16.02
CA GLN A 115 -3.70 -10.49 -16.92
C GLN A 115 -2.22 -10.33 -16.56
N CYS A 116 -1.87 -10.25 -15.27
CA CYS A 116 -0.48 -10.26 -14.83
C CYS A 116 0.22 -11.56 -15.26
N HIS A 117 -0.41 -12.71 -15.05
CA HIS A 117 0.16 -14.02 -15.31
C HIS A 117 0.40 -14.26 -16.80
N LEU A 118 -0.51 -13.79 -17.66
CA LEU A 118 -0.35 -13.78 -19.12
C LEU A 118 0.84 -12.92 -19.56
N ASN A 119 1.22 -11.91 -18.78
CA ASN A 119 2.39 -11.06 -19.01
C ASN A 119 3.64 -11.54 -18.22
N GLY A 120 3.65 -12.79 -17.76
CA GLY A 120 4.78 -13.38 -17.05
C GLY A 120 4.98 -12.87 -15.61
N GLN A 121 4.05 -12.06 -15.08
CA GLN A 121 4.07 -11.58 -13.71
C GLN A 121 3.34 -12.55 -12.78
N GLN A 122 4.03 -13.54 -12.20
CA GLN A 122 3.42 -14.63 -11.41
C GLN A 122 3.78 -14.63 -9.92
N LYS A 123 4.59 -13.67 -9.46
CA LYS A 123 5.08 -13.64 -8.08
C LYS A 123 4.21 -12.72 -7.22
N ALA A 124 3.82 -13.22 -6.06
CA ALA A 124 3.13 -12.42 -5.05
C ALA A 124 3.96 -11.20 -4.65
N THR A 125 3.28 -10.07 -4.49
CA THR A 125 3.86 -8.76 -4.18
C THR A 125 3.54 -8.27 -2.77
N ALA A 126 2.61 -8.92 -2.07
CA ALA A 126 2.37 -8.66 -0.66
C ALA A 126 3.66 -8.87 0.15
N LEU A 127 3.91 -7.98 1.12
CA LEU A 127 5.16 -7.96 1.87
C LEU A 127 4.95 -7.48 3.30
N ILE A 128 5.83 -7.88 4.20
CA ILE A 128 5.90 -7.36 5.58
C ILE A 128 7.19 -6.54 5.75
N LEU A 129 7.08 -5.39 6.38
CA LEU A 129 8.19 -4.46 6.64
C LEU A 129 8.50 -4.40 8.13
N LYS A 130 9.79 -4.28 8.45
CA LYS A 130 10.30 -4.04 9.81
C LYS A 130 11.33 -2.93 9.79
N TYR A 131 11.09 -1.92 10.62
CA TYR A 131 12.03 -0.82 10.89
C TYR A 131 12.30 -0.77 12.39
N GLY A 132 13.57 -0.94 12.78
CA GLY A 132 14.02 -0.67 14.15
C GLY A 132 14.49 0.78 14.31
N LYS A 133 15.07 1.12 15.46
CA LYS A 133 15.71 2.42 15.72
C LYS A 133 16.68 2.84 14.60
N GLY A 134 16.57 4.09 14.15
CA GLY A 134 17.27 4.66 13.01
C GLY A 134 16.70 4.24 11.65
N GLY A 135 15.74 3.31 11.63
CA GLY A 135 15.15 2.76 10.42
C GLY A 135 14.25 3.76 9.71
N PHE A 136 14.28 3.78 8.38
CA PHE A 136 13.49 4.69 7.55
C PHE A 136 13.31 4.12 6.14
N ASN A 137 12.40 4.69 5.38
CA ASN A 137 12.26 4.45 3.94
C ASN A 137 12.27 5.77 3.19
N THR A 138 13.18 5.91 2.23
CA THR A 138 13.30 7.12 1.41
C THR A 138 12.02 7.40 0.62
N LEU A 139 11.79 8.65 0.21
CA LEU A 139 10.66 8.97 -0.66
C LEU A 139 10.82 8.33 -2.04
N HIS A 140 9.92 7.43 -2.39
CA HIS A 140 9.92 6.66 -3.64
C HIS A 140 8.53 6.56 -4.25
N GLN A 141 8.45 5.90 -5.40
CA GLN A 141 7.22 5.52 -6.09
C GLN A 141 7.30 4.02 -6.34
N ASP A 142 6.16 3.33 -6.22
CA ASP A 142 6.09 1.88 -6.40
C ASP A 142 5.56 1.56 -7.79
N LEU A 143 6.47 1.26 -8.71
CA LEU A 143 6.17 0.89 -10.09
C LEU A 143 6.93 -0.40 -10.38
N TYR A 144 6.19 -1.49 -10.53
CA TYR A 144 6.77 -2.82 -10.76
C TYR A 144 6.00 -3.53 -11.86
N GLY A 145 6.74 -4.12 -12.80
CA GLY A 145 6.16 -4.87 -13.91
C GLY A 145 5.55 -3.99 -15.01
N ASP A 146 5.22 -4.65 -16.11
CA ASP A 146 4.54 -4.03 -17.26
C ASP A 146 3.06 -3.78 -16.92
N ILE A 147 2.44 -4.67 -16.15
CA ILE A 147 1.10 -4.53 -15.59
C ILE A 147 1.20 -4.08 -14.14
N TYR A 148 0.71 -2.88 -13.83
CA TYR A 148 0.68 -2.35 -12.47
C TYR A 148 -0.68 -1.78 -12.11
N PHE A 149 -0.99 -1.78 -10.82
CA PHE A 149 -2.18 -1.13 -10.26
C PHE A 149 -1.76 0.15 -9.53
N PRO A 150 -2.42 1.30 -9.76
CA PRO A 150 -1.93 2.61 -9.32
C PRO A 150 -2.23 2.94 -7.85
N ILE A 151 -2.84 2.00 -7.11
CA ILE A 151 -3.22 2.16 -5.72
C ILE A 151 -2.72 0.94 -4.95
N GLN A 152 -2.22 1.14 -3.74
CA GLN A 152 -1.84 0.06 -2.83
C GLN A 152 -2.25 0.39 -1.41
N ILE A 153 -2.11 -0.58 -0.51
CA ILE A 153 -2.43 -0.38 0.89
C ILE A 153 -1.28 -0.80 1.80
N VAL A 154 -1.17 -0.13 2.94
CA VAL A 154 -0.32 -0.56 4.04
C VAL A 154 -1.17 -0.74 5.30
N LEU A 155 -1.12 -1.92 5.91
CA LEU A 155 -1.72 -2.20 7.21
C LEU A 155 -0.68 -2.02 8.31
N MET A 156 -1.06 -1.31 9.36
CA MET A 156 -0.18 -1.07 10.50
C MET A 156 -0.29 -2.21 11.51
N LEU A 157 0.85 -2.81 11.86
CA LEU A 157 0.89 -3.94 12.81
C LEU A 157 1.45 -3.54 14.17
N SER A 158 2.13 -2.39 14.25
CA SER A 158 2.68 -1.81 15.48
C SER A 158 1.93 -0.54 15.87
N GLU A 159 1.76 -0.31 17.18
CA GLU A 159 1.10 0.87 17.74
C GLU A 159 2.08 2.05 17.90
N PRO A 160 1.86 3.20 17.22
CA PRO A 160 2.66 4.40 17.43
C PRO A 160 2.58 4.90 18.89
N GLY A 161 3.70 5.36 19.43
CA GLY A 161 3.80 5.83 20.82
C GLY A 161 3.90 4.72 21.88
N LYS A 162 3.61 3.47 21.52
CA LYS A 162 3.76 2.28 22.40
C LYS A 162 4.86 1.35 21.90
N ASP A 163 4.75 0.89 20.65
CA ASP A 163 5.69 -0.05 20.04
C ASP A 163 6.88 0.67 19.38
N PHE A 164 6.68 1.92 18.96
CA PHE A 164 7.72 2.77 18.36
C PHE A 164 7.40 4.28 18.47
N THR A 165 8.43 5.13 18.34
CA THR A 165 8.29 6.59 18.18
C THR A 165 8.97 7.07 16.89
N GLY A 166 8.56 8.22 16.35
CA GLY A 166 8.89 8.58 14.97
C GLY A 166 8.20 7.64 13.97
N GLY A 167 8.85 7.34 12.84
CA GLY A 167 8.38 6.30 11.91
C GLY A 167 7.02 6.60 11.26
N GLU A 168 6.66 7.87 11.13
CA GLU A 168 5.46 8.31 10.46
C GLU A 168 5.49 7.93 8.98
N PHE A 169 4.31 7.64 8.41
CA PHE A 169 4.17 7.48 6.97
C PHE A 169 4.18 8.87 6.32
N VAL A 170 5.07 9.08 5.37
CA VAL A 170 5.23 10.38 4.71
C VAL A 170 4.81 10.27 3.26
N LEU A 171 3.93 11.16 2.83
CA LEU A 171 3.63 11.41 1.42
C LEU A 171 4.19 12.77 1.04
N THR A 172 4.69 12.90 -0.19
CA THR A 172 4.96 14.22 -0.77
C THR A 172 4.16 14.39 -2.04
N GLN A 173 3.45 15.51 -2.11
CA GLN A 173 2.73 15.96 -3.28
C GLN A 173 3.54 17.03 -4.00
N GLN A 174 3.87 16.80 -5.26
CA GLN A 174 4.62 17.74 -6.10
C GLN A 174 3.79 18.12 -7.33
N ILE A 175 3.44 19.41 -7.42
CA ILE A 175 2.89 20.02 -8.62
C ILE A 175 4.03 20.63 -9.46
N PRO A 176 3.91 20.66 -10.81
CA PRO A 176 4.93 21.26 -11.65
C PRO A 176 5.25 22.71 -11.23
N ARG A 177 6.55 23.02 -11.09
CA ARG A 177 7.08 24.35 -10.75
C ARG A 177 6.75 24.86 -9.34
N ALA A 178 6.26 24.02 -8.43
CA ALA A 178 6.16 24.37 -7.01
C ALA A 178 7.05 23.47 -6.14
N GLN A 179 7.27 23.92 -4.91
CA GLN A 179 7.89 23.09 -3.87
C GLN A 179 6.93 21.98 -3.44
N SER A 180 7.50 20.85 -3.01
CA SER A 180 6.71 19.70 -2.57
C SER A 180 5.97 20.01 -1.27
N LYS A 181 4.69 19.63 -1.20
CA LYS A 181 3.90 19.62 0.03
C LYS A 181 4.12 18.28 0.73
N ALA A 182 4.65 18.30 1.95
CA ALA A 182 4.74 17.12 2.80
C ALA A 182 3.40 16.85 3.50
N ILE A 183 3.05 15.57 3.60
CA ILE A 183 1.90 15.04 4.32
C ILE A 183 2.44 13.96 5.24
N VAL A 184 2.16 14.07 6.54
CA VAL A 184 2.68 13.16 7.55
C VAL A 184 1.50 12.49 8.24
N LEU A 185 1.46 11.16 8.19
CA LEU A 185 0.36 10.34 8.68
C LEU A 185 0.88 9.35 9.73
N GLN A 186 0.10 9.14 10.78
CA GLN A 186 0.41 8.20 11.85
C GLN A 186 -0.77 7.24 12.09
N PRO A 187 -1.08 6.36 11.12
CA PRO A 187 -2.10 5.33 11.31
C PRO A 187 -1.72 4.41 12.49
N LYS A 188 -2.73 4.02 13.27
CA LYS A 188 -2.60 3.20 14.48
C LYS A 188 -2.57 1.72 14.13
N LYS A 189 -2.22 0.88 15.10
CA LYS A 189 -2.25 -0.57 14.91
C LYS A 189 -3.66 -1.01 14.52
N GLY A 190 -3.75 -1.82 13.47
CA GLY A 190 -5.03 -2.29 12.92
C GLY A 190 -5.58 -1.42 11.79
N ASP A 191 -5.09 -0.19 11.63
CA ASP A 191 -5.52 0.70 10.55
C ASP A 191 -4.93 0.30 9.20
N VAL A 192 -5.64 0.65 8.13
CA VAL A 192 -5.18 0.55 6.74
C VAL A 192 -5.04 1.94 6.16
N LEU A 193 -3.86 2.26 5.67
CA LEU A 193 -3.65 3.41 4.80
C LEU A 193 -3.69 2.95 3.33
N ILE A 194 -4.64 3.47 2.57
CA ILE A 194 -4.77 3.33 1.13
C ILE A 194 -4.10 4.54 0.49
N PHE A 195 -3.26 4.35 -0.52
CA PHE A 195 -2.55 5.45 -1.16
C PHE A 195 -2.17 5.14 -2.61
N THR A 196 -2.02 6.20 -3.41
CA THR A 196 -1.51 6.10 -4.78
C THR A 196 -0.02 5.73 -4.81
N THR A 197 0.37 4.96 -5.81
CA THR A 197 1.76 4.53 -5.99
C THR A 197 2.64 5.56 -6.69
N GLN A 198 2.05 6.52 -7.42
CA GLN A 198 2.81 7.42 -8.29
C GLN A 198 2.19 8.82 -8.46
N PHE A 199 0.89 8.92 -8.66
CA PHE A 199 0.23 10.20 -8.95
C PHE A 199 -1.25 10.18 -8.59
N LYS A 200 -1.85 11.37 -8.48
CA LYS A 200 -3.29 11.53 -8.56
C LYS A 200 -3.65 12.57 -9.63
N PRO A 201 -4.83 12.49 -10.24
CA PRO A 201 -5.36 13.58 -11.05
C PRO A 201 -5.68 14.81 -10.18
N GLU A 202 -5.46 15.99 -10.74
CA GLU A 202 -5.88 17.27 -10.15
C GLU A 202 -6.52 18.13 -11.23
N LYS A 203 -7.58 18.86 -10.87
CA LYS A 203 -8.32 19.68 -11.83
C LYS A 203 -7.61 21.03 -12.03
N GLY A 204 -7.08 21.24 -13.24
CA GLY A 204 -6.55 22.53 -13.68
C GLY A 204 -7.52 23.29 -14.57
N THR A 205 -7.09 24.45 -15.08
CA THR A 205 -7.89 25.30 -15.99
C THR A 205 -8.13 24.68 -17.36
N LYS A 206 -7.24 23.76 -17.81
CA LYS A 206 -7.30 23.09 -19.11
C LYS A 206 -7.75 21.62 -19.04
N GLY A 207 -8.31 21.19 -17.90
CA GLY A 207 -8.63 19.80 -17.63
C GLY A 207 -7.77 19.21 -16.52
N TYR A 208 -7.77 17.88 -16.40
CA TYR A 208 -7.02 17.18 -15.37
C TYR A 208 -5.54 17.04 -15.75
N TYR A 209 -4.66 17.15 -14.76
CA TYR A 209 -3.23 16.90 -14.90
C TYR A 209 -2.72 16.02 -13.77
N ARG A 210 -1.53 15.43 -13.95
CA ARG A 210 -0.89 14.59 -12.94
C ARG A 210 -0.23 15.44 -11.86
N VAL A 211 -0.53 15.11 -10.61
CA VAL A 211 0.25 15.56 -9.47
C VAL A 211 1.09 14.39 -8.99
N ASN A 212 2.40 14.59 -8.95
CA ASN A 212 3.33 13.53 -8.58
C ASN A 212 3.26 13.29 -7.07
N MET A 213 3.13 12.03 -6.70
CA MET A 213 3.07 11.56 -5.33
C MET A 213 4.25 10.62 -5.09
N LYS A 214 4.95 10.81 -3.97
CA LYS A 214 5.93 9.86 -3.44
C LYS A 214 5.56 9.49 -2.02
N HIS A 215 5.91 8.31 -1.58
CA HIS A 215 5.74 7.86 -0.20
C HIS A 215 7.05 7.38 0.40
N GLY A 216 7.11 7.36 1.73
CA GLY A 216 8.24 6.89 2.51
C GLY A 216 7.86 6.75 3.98
N VAL A 217 8.85 6.46 4.81
CA VAL A 217 8.69 6.36 6.27
C VAL A 217 9.81 7.19 6.89
N SER A 218 9.45 8.12 7.78
CA SER A 218 10.43 8.90 8.52
C SER A 218 11.27 7.99 9.44
N GLU A 219 12.30 8.55 10.06
CA GLU A 219 13.13 7.80 10.98
C GLU A 219 12.33 7.30 12.20
N VAL A 220 12.40 5.99 12.46
CA VAL A 220 12.00 5.37 13.72
C VAL A 220 13.02 5.74 14.78
N LYS A 221 12.62 6.52 15.77
CA LYS A 221 13.51 7.02 16.83
C LYS A 221 13.74 5.97 17.92
N GLU A 222 12.69 5.22 18.26
CA GLU A 222 12.71 4.18 19.28
C GLU A 222 11.77 3.03 18.89
N GLY A 223 12.03 1.84 19.43
CA GLY A 223 11.16 0.67 19.25
C GLY A 223 11.25 -0.01 17.87
N ASN A 224 10.19 -0.74 17.51
CA ASN A 224 10.09 -1.47 16.25
C ASN A 224 8.74 -1.26 15.57
N ARG A 225 8.80 -0.74 14.33
CA ARG A 225 7.64 -0.51 13.47
C ARG A 225 7.48 -1.68 12.50
N TYR A 226 6.36 -2.39 12.62
CA TYR A 226 5.93 -3.42 11.67
C TYR A 226 4.73 -2.94 10.86
N ALA A 227 4.73 -3.24 9.57
CA ALA A 227 3.63 -2.96 8.68
C ALA A 227 3.54 -4.02 7.57
N LEU A 228 2.37 -4.18 6.98
CA LEU A 228 2.12 -5.09 5.86
C LEU A 228 1.74 -4.29 4.62
N GLY A 229 2.52 -4.39 3.55
CA GLY A 229 2.16 -3.85 2.23
C GLY A 229 1.35 -4.87 1.44
N ILE A 230 0.20 -4.46 0.91
CA ILE A 230 -0.59 -5.26 -0.03
C ILE A 230 -0.68 -4.51 -1.35
N ILE A 231 -0.11 -5.13 -2.38
CA ILE A 231 -0.11 -4.67 -3.77
C ILE A 231 -1.04 -5.58 -4.57
N PHE A 232 -1.83 -5.02 -5.48
CA PHE A 232 -2.92 -5.75 -6.14
C PHE A 232 -2.54 -6.46 -7.45
N HIS A 233 -1.37 -6.19 -8.03
CA HIS A 233 -0.81 -6.92 -9.18
C HIS A 233 0.32 -7.85 -8.73
N ASP A 234 0.63 -8.88 -9.53
CA ASP A 234 1.80 -9.73 -9.34
C ASP A 234 3.02 -9.19 -10.09
N ALA A 235 4.22 -9.75 -9.86
CA ALA A 235 5.47 -9.30 -10.48
C ALA A 235 6.23 -10.45 -11.16
N THR A 236 7.19 -10.13 -12.03
CA THR A 236 7.98 -11.11 -12.80
C THR A 236 9.02 -11.86 -11.96
N ALA A 237 9.75 -11.17 -11.06
CA ALA A 237 10.74 -11.76 -10.14
C ALA A 237 11.04 -10.86 -8.91
#